data_AF-A0A923U9C1-F1
#
_entry.id   AF-A0A923U9C1-F1
#
_cell.length_a   1.000
_cell.length_b   1.000
_cell.length_c   1.000
_cell.angle_alpha   90.00
_cell.angle_beta   90.00
_cell.angle_gamma   90.00
#
_symmetry.space_group_name_H-M   'P 1'
#
loop_
_entity.id
_entity.type
_entity.pdbx_description
1 polymer ?
#
loop_
_entity_poly.entity_id
_entity_poly.type
_entity_poly.pdbx_seq_one_letter_code
_entity_poly.pdbx_strand_id
1 'polypeptide(L)'
;FAVRVRRGARAAGARLRPGFAGATLAAASGGWLLLRTASLRLAMLATVFAASRLGSTGLATLQVALAVFSLLAFVLDSLAIAGQAMIGHGLGAAQPDRVRLVTGRLVRFGVFAGLLIGVIVAAVSPVLGQVFTSDEAVLRALLPVLLVMAAGVPLAGFVFVLDGVLIGAGDGRYLALSGVLTASAYLPLLWWSAHLQSVMALWIAFALGYIGLRALALGLRVRGSRWLRKPSLPVHPRPHA
;
A
#
# COMPACT_ATOMS: atom_id res chain seq x y z
N PHE A 1 -22.50 -4.85 -28.12
CA PHE A 1 -21.57 -3.95 -27.39
C PHE A 1 -20.93 -2.90 -28.31
N ALA A 2 -20.21 -3.30 -29.37
CA ALA A 2 -19.55 -2.40 -30.33
C ALA A 2 -20.47 -1.32 -30.95
N VAL A 3 -21.74 -1.63 -31.25
CA VAL A 3 -22.70 -0.68 -31.81
C VAL A 3 -23.09 0.44 -30.82
N ARG A 4 -23.20 0.13 -29.51
CA ARG A 4 -23.46 1.14 -28.47
C ARG A 4 -22.26 2.06 -28.27
N VAL A 5 -21.04 1.50 -28.27
CA VAL A 5 -19.79 2.28 -28.21
C VAL A 5 -19.68 3.20 -29.42
N ARG A 6 -20.04 2.72 -30.62
CA ARG A 6 -19.97 3.49 -31.86
C ARG A 6 -21.02 4.62 -31.92
N ARG A 7 -22.23 4.40 -31.41
CA ARG A 7 -23.26 5.44 -31.27
C ARG A 7 -22.89 6.47 -30.20
N GLY A 8 -22.38 6.03 -29.05
CA GLY A 8 -21.91 6.93 -27.98
C GLY A 8 -20.71 7.79 -28.40
N ALA A 9 -19.74 7.20 -29.10
CA ALA A 9 -18.58 7.93 -29.62
C ALA A 9 -18.96 8.98 -30.68
N ARG A 10 -19.94 8.67 -31.56
CA ARG A 10 -20.47 9.64 -32.53
C ARG A 10 -21.25 10.77 -31.86
N ALA A 11 -22.03 10.48 -30.82
CA ALA A 11 -22.76 11.49 -30.06
C ALA A 11 -21.83 12.46 -29.29
N ALA A 12 -20.65 11.99 -28.86
CA ALA A 12 -19.65 12.78 -28.14
C ALA A 12 -18.55 13.39 -29.03
N GLY A 13 -18.62 13.22 -30.36
CA GLY A 13 -17.57 13.68 -31.29
C GLY A 13 -16.20 13.00 -31.11
N ALA A 14 -16.14 11.85 -30.42
CA ALA A 14 -14.90 11.18 -30.07
C ALA A 14 -14.42 10.25 -31.20
N ARG A 15 -13.12 10.35 -31.54
CA ARG A 15 -12.50 9.49 -32.56
C ARG A 15 -12.43 8.04 -32.07
N LEU A 16 -12.86 7.09 -32.92
CA LEU A 16 -12.90 5.64 -32.64
C LEU A 16 -11.55 4.91 -32.77
N ARG A 17 -10.47 5.61 -33.15
CA ARG A 17 -9.12 5.02 -33.24
C ARG A 17 -8.48 5.09 -31.84
N PRO A 18 -7.86 4.02 -31.32
CA PRO A 18 -7.07 4.11 -30.10
C PRO A 18 -5.97 5.15 -30.32
N GLY A 19 -6.09 6.30 -29.65
CA GLY A 19 -5.11 7.36 -29.73
C GLY A 19 -3.88 6.96 -28.92
N PHE A 20 -2.71 6.90 -29.55
CA PHE A 20 -1.43 6.66 -28.86
C PHE A 20 -1.22 7.62 -27.68
N ALA A 21 -1.71 8.86 -27.76
CA ALA A 21 -1.65 9.84 -26.69
C ALA A 21 -2.39 9.43 -25.40
N GLY A 22 -3.55 8.74 -25.52
CA GLY A 22 -4.28 8.22 -24.37
C GLY A 22 -3.59 6.99 -23.76
N ALA A 23 -3.01 6.15 -24.61
CA ALA A 23 -2.24 4.98 -24.20
C ALA A 23 -0.94 5.38 -23.48
N THR A 24 -0.23 6.41 -23.93
CA THR A 24 1.00 6.90 -23.29
C THR A 24 0.72 7.58 -21.95
N LEU A 25 -0.38 8.34 -21.82
CA LEU A 25 -0.81 8.90 -20.54
C LEU A 25 -1.18 7.81 -19.52
N ALA A 26 -1.89 6.76 -19.96
CA ALA A 26 -2.20 5.60 -19.13
C ALA A 26 -0.95 4.78 -18.76
N ALA A 27 0.02 4.66 -19.69
CA ALA A 27 1.29 4.01 -19.42
C ALA A 27 2.15 4.80 -18.42
N ALA A 28 2.15 6.13 -18.51
CA ALA A 28 2.87 6.99 -17.57
C ALA A 28 2.30 6.89 -16.15
N SER A 29 0.97 6.91 -15.99
CA SER A 29 0.33 6.71 -14.69
C SER A 29 0.55 5.29 -14.13
N GLY A 30 0.50 4.28 -14.99
CA GLY A 30 0.85 2.89 -14.67
C GLY A 30 2.31 2.75 -14.21
N GLY A 31 3.25 3.45 -14.86
CA GLY A 31 4.67 3.47 -14.51
C GLY A 31 4.93 3.93 -13.08
N TRP A 32 4.21 4.95 -12.60
CA TRP A 32 4.34 5.40 -11.20
C TRP A 32 3.82 4.36 -10.20
N LEU A 33 2.74 3.65 -10.52
CA LEU A 33 2.22 2.57 -9.68
C LEU A 33 3.13 1.34 -9.69
N LEU A 34 3.77 1.05 -10.83
CA LEU A 34 4.81 0.02 -10.93
C LEU A 34 6.02 0.39 -10.06
N LEU A 35 6.50 1.64 -10.12
CA LEU A 35 7.62 2.09 -9.30
C LEU A 35 7.29 2.00 -7.80
N ARG A 36 6.08 2.40 -7.40
CA ARG A 36 5.59 2.22 -6.03
C ARG A 36 5.65 0.74 -5.62
N THR A 37 5.13 -0.15 -6.44
CA THR A 37 5.10 -1.60 -6.15
C THR A 37 6.51 -2.19 -6.10
N ALA A 38 7.38 -1.81 -7.02
CA ALA A 38 8.78 -2.21 -7.06
C ALA A 38 9.53 -1.76 -5.79
N SER A 39 9.29 -0.55 -5.31
CA SER A 39 9.93 -0.05 -4.09
C SER A 39 9.62 -0.91 -2.86
N LEU A 40 8.36 -1.32 -2.69
CA LEU A 40 7.95 -2.21 -1.60
C LEU A 40 8.52 -3.62 -1.78
N ARG A 41 8.51 -4.14 -3.01
CA ARG A 41 9.09 -5.45 -3.31
C ARG A 41 10.60 -5.50 -3.06
N LEU A 42 11.33 -4.45 -3.42
CA LEU A 42 12.76 -4.33 -3.14
C LEU A 42 13.03 -4.28 -1.62
N ALA A 43 12.21 -3.57 -0.84
CA ALA A 43 12.33 -3.57 0.62
C ALA A 43 12.07 -4.97 1.23
N MET A 44 11.09 -5.70 0.72
CA MET A 44 10.84 -7.09 1.15
C MET A 44 12.02 -8.00 0.78
N LEU A 45 12.55 -7.90 -0.44
CA LEU A 45 13.72 -8.67 -0.88
C LEU A 45 14.97 -8.37 -0.05
N ALA A 46 15.21 -7.09 0.29
CA ALA A 46 16.29 -6.70 1.18
C ALA A 46 16.14 -7.34 2.57
N THR A 47 14.91 -7.40 3.09
CA THR A 47 14.60 -8.02 4.40
C THR A 47 14.86 -9.53 4.35
N VAL A 48 14.47 -10.20 3.28
CA VAL A 48 14.75 -11.62 3.05
C VAL A 48 16.26 -11.88 2.95
N PHE A 49 17.00 -11.00 2.25
CA PHE A 49 18.45 -11.08 2.16
C PHE A 49 19.15 -10.86 3.52
N ALA A 50 18.62 -9.99 4.37
CA ALA A 50 19.11 -9.87 5.75
C ALA A 50 18.82 -11.15 6.55
N ALA A 51 17.61 -11.72 6.38
CA ALA A 51 17.20 -12.93 7.08
C ALA A 51 17.97 -14.19 6.70
N SER A 52 18.47 -14.30 5.46
CA SER A 52 19.29 -15.44 5.05
C SER A 52 20.60 -15.56 5.85
N ARG A 53 21.07 -14.45 6.43
CA ARG A 53 22.25 -14.42 7.30
C ARG A 53 21.98 -14.92 8.73
N LEU A 54 20.72 -15.07 9.13
CA LEU A 54 20.30 -15.63 10.43
C LEU A 54 20.19 -17.17 10.42
N GLY A 55 20.58 -17.82 9.31
CA GLY A 55 20.45 -19.26 9.13
C GLY A 55 19.06 -19.71 8.67
N SER A 56 18.90 -21.02 8.48
CA SER A 56 17.69 -21.64 7.92
C SER A 56 16.45 -21.36 8.77
N THR A 57 16.55 -21.50 10.09
CA THR A 57 15.44 -21.23 11.02
C THR A 57 14.99 -19.78 10.96
N GLY A 58 15.93 -18.83 10.92
CA GLY A 58 15.62 -17.41 10.87
C GLY A 58 14.91 -17.01 9.58
N LEU A 59 15.43 -17.50 8.45
CA LEU A 59 14.82 -17.30 7.14
C LEU A 59 13.43 -17.94 7.05
N ALA A 60 13.26 -19.19 7.50
CA ALA A 60 11.98 -19.88 7.49
C ALA A 60 10.93 -19.15 8.34
N THR A 61 11.32 -18.69 9.54
CA THR A 61 10.45 -17.88 10.42
C THR A 61 9.98 -16.62 9.71
N LEU A 62 10.89 -15.90 9.04
CA LEU A 62 10.51 -14.70 8.29
C LEU A 62 9.56 -15.03 7.13
N GLN A 63 9.78 -16.14 6.41
CA GLN A 63 8.91 -16.52 5.28
C GLN A 63 7.47 -16.80 5.74
N VAL A 64 7.29 -17.51 6.85
CA VAL A 64 5.96 -17.72 7.43
C VAL A 64 5.33 -16.39 7.83
N ALA A 65 6.10 -15.51 8.49
CA ALA A 65 5.61 -14.19 8.86
C ALA A 65 5.20 -13.33 7.63
N LEU A 66 5.98 -13.37 6.54
CA LEU A 66 5.67 -12.69 5.29
C LEU A 66 4.42 -13.25 4.60
N ALA A 67 4.18 -14.57 4.68
CA ALA A 67 2.97 -15.19 4.16
C ALA A 67 1.74 -14.72 4.93
N VAL A 68 1.79 -14.77 6.26
CA VAL A 68 0.70 -14.25 7.13
C VAL A 68 0.47 -12.77 6.85
N PHE A 69 1.51 -11.95 6.83
CA PHE A 69 1.39 -10.52 6.55
C PHE A 69 0.79 -10.24 5.17
N SER A 70 1.15 -11.02 4.14
CA SER A 70 0.58 -10.86 2.79
C SER A 70 -0.92 -11.12 2.77
N LEU A 71 -1.40 -12.12 3.52
CA LEU A 71 -2.83 -12.38 3.68
C LEU A 71 -3.54 -11.16 4.32
N LEU A 72 -2.98 -10.64 5.41
CA LEU A 72 -3.53 -9.46 6.07
C LEU A 72 -3.52 -8.23 5.16
N ALA A 73 -2.44 -8.05 4.40
CA ALA A 73 -2.30 -6.98 3.44
C ALA A 73 -3.41 -7.03 2.37
N PHE A 74 -3.74 -8.20 1.83
CA PHE A 74 -4.85 -8.34 0.88
C PHE A 74 -6.21 -7.97 1.50
N VAL A 75 -6.45 -8.34 2.76
CA VAL A 75 -7.67 -7.95 3.48
C VAL A 75 -7.75 -6.43 3.60
N LEU A 76 -6.67 -5.78 4.03
CA LEU A 76 -6.61 -4.31 4.16
C LEU A 76 -6.71 -3.59 2.81
N ASP A 77 -6.20 -4.18 1.74
CA ASP A 77 -6.25 -3.61 0.39
C ASP A 77 -7.69 -3.55 -0.15
N SER A 78 -8.58 -4.45 0.29
CA SER A 78 -10.01 -4.37 -0.06
C SER A 78 -10.65 -3.03 0.35
N LEU A 79 -10.31 -2.55 1.56
CA LEU A 79 -10.78 -1.24 2.05
C LEU A 79 -10.11 -0.09 1.29
N ALA A 80 -8.84 -0.24 0.94
CA ALA A 80 -8.12 0.73 0.12
C ALA A 80 -8.79 0.90 -1.25
N ILE A 81 -9.20 -0.19 -1.90
CA ILE A 81 -9.91 -0.18 -3.19
C ILE A 81 -11.28 0.50 -3.09
N ALA A 82 -12.04 0.21 -2.04
CA ALA A 82 -13.29 0.92 -1.78
C ALA A 82 -13.05 2.44 -1.59
N GLY A 83 -11.98 2.79 -0.86
CA GLY A 83 -11.53 4.16 -0.69
C GLY A 83 -11.18 4.83 -2.02
N GLN A 84 -10.38 4.17 -2.87
CA GLN A 84 -9.99 4.67 -4.20
C GLN A 84 -11.21 5.10 -5.03
N ALA A 85 -12.23 4.24 -5.08
CA ALA A 85 -13.45 4.52 -5.83
C ALA A 85 -14.21 5.73 -5.28
N MET A 86 -14.39 5.82 -3.96
CA MET A 86 -15.09 6.94 -3.31
C MET A 86 -14.36 8.28 -3.47
N ILE A 87 -13.03 8.28 -3.29
CA ILE A 87 -12.21 9.49 -3.44
C ILE A 87 -12.20 9.93 -4.91
N GLY A 88 -11.99 9.00 -5.85
CA GLY A 88 -12.02 9.27 -7.28
C GLY A 88 -13.36 9.86 -7.73
N HIS A 89 -14.48 9.31 -7.24
CA HIS A 89 -15.81 9.85 -7.51
C HIS A 89 -16.01 11.25 -6.91
N GLY A 90 -15.63 11.46 -5.65
CA GLY A 90 -15.79 12.76 -4.96
C GLY A 90 -14.98 13.89 -5.60
N LEU A 91 -13.73 13.61 -5.99
CA LEU A 91 -12.89 14.56 -6.76
C LEU A 91 -13.37 14.71 -8.20
N GLY A 92 -13.96 13.65 -8.77
CA GLY A 92 -14.71 13.66 -10.01
C GLY A 92 -15.82 14.72 -10.00
N ALA A 93 -16.61 14.72 -8.94
CA ALA A 93 -17.76 15.60 -8.72
C ALA A 93 -17.41 17.00 -8.16
N ALA A 94 -16.13 17.36 -8.09
CA ALA A 94 -15.65 18.64 -7.54
C ALA A 94 -16.12 18.92 -6.10
N GLN A 95 -16.19 17.89 -5.24
CA GLN A 95 -16.62 17.99 -3.84
C GLN A 95 -15.44 17.72 -2.87
N PRO A 96 -14.44 18.62 -2.77
CA PRO A 96 -13.24 18.38 -1.95
C PRO A 96 -13.54 18.26 -0.45
N ASP A 97 -14.56 18.95 0.07
CA ASP A 97 -14.94 18.88 1.48
C ASP A 97 -15.52 17.50 1.84
N ARG A 98 -16.37 16.96 0.96
CA ARG A 98 -16.88 15.60 1.08
C ARG A 98 -15.75 14.58 1.05
N VAL A 99 -14.77 14.77 0.16
CA VAL A 99 -13.58 13.92 0.05
C VAL A 99 -12.81 13.90 1.37
N ARG A 100 -12.59 15.04 2.03
CA ARG A 100 -11.95 15.09 3.35
C ARG A 100 -12.73 14.33 4.43
N LEU A 101 -14.05 14.48 4.47
CA LEU A 101 -14.91 13.76 5.42
C LEU A 101 -14.84 12.24 5.20
N VAL A 102 -14.91 11.80 3.94
CA VAL A 102 -14.80 10.38 3.57
C VAL A 102 -13.43 9.83 3.93
N THR A 103 -12.34 10.55 3.63
CA THR A 103 -10.97 10.16 4.03
C THR A 103 -10.86 9.99 5.55
N GLY A 104 -11.40 10.91 6.34
CA GLY A 104 -11.39 10.80 7.80
C GLY A 104 -12.14 9.57 8.32
N ARG A 105 -13.30 9.24 7.72
CA ARG A 105 -14.07 8.03 8.05
C ARG A 105 -13.33 6.76 7.65
N LEU A 106 -12.79 6.72 6.43
CA LEU A 106 -12.00 5.61 5.93
C LEU A 106 -10.79 5.32 6.82
N VAL A 107 -10.09 6.36 7.26
CA VAL A 107 -8.94 6.22 8.18
C VAL A 107 -9.37 5.58 9.50
N ARG A 108 -10.49 6.02 10.09
CA ARG A 108 -11.02 5.42 11.32
C ARG A 108 -11.41 3.96 11.10
N PHE A 109 -12.08 3.65 10.00
CA PHE A 109 -12.41 2.27 9.62
C PHE A 109 -11.16 1.42 9.42
N GLY A 110 -10.13 1.93 8.76
CA GLY A 110 -8.87 1.21 8.53
C GLY A 110 -8.12 0.91 9.81
N VAL A 111 -8.02 1.89 10.72
CA VAL A 111 -7.38 1.68 12.03
C VAL A 111 -8.20 0.69 12.87
N PHE A 112 -9.52 0.83 12.91
CA PHE A 112 -10.40 -0.07 13.65
C PHE A 112 -10.35 -1.51 13.11
N ALA A 113 -10.45 -1.68 11.79
CA ALA A 113 -10.32 -2.98 11.14
C ALA A 113 -8.93 -3.57 11.40
N GLY A 114 -7.87 -2.77 11.32
CA GLY A 114 -6.52 -3.20 11.63
C GLY A 114 -6.35 -3.62 13.10
N LEU A 115 -7.01 -2.93 14.04
CA LEU A 115 -7.06 -3.32 15.45
C LEU A 115 -7.79 -4.65 15.64
N LEU A 116 -8.97 -4.82 15.04
CA LEU A 116 -9.72 -6.06 15.12
C LEU A 116 -8.92 -7.24 14.55
N ILE A 117 -8.31 -7.06 13.38
CA ILE A 117 -7.45 -8.07 12.75
C ILE A 117 -6.23 -8.35 13.64
N GLY A 118 -5.60 -7.32 14.20
CA GLY A 118 -4.47 -7.48 15.12
C GLY A 118 -4.84 -8.32 16.34
N VAL A 119 -6.00 -8.07 16.97
CA VAL A 119 -6.51 -8.87 18.08
C VAL A 119 -6.73 -10.33 17.68
N ILE A 120 -7.32 -10.57 16.50
CA ILE A 120 -7.52 -11.94 15.97
C ILE A 120 -6.17 -12.64 15.77
N VAL A 121 -5.20 -11.95 15.15
CA VAL A 121 -3.86 -12.51 14.92
C VAL A 121 -3.17 -12.82 16.25
N ALA A 122 -3.25 -11.93 17.25
CA ALA A 122 -2.68 -12.18 18.57
C ALA A 122 -3.33 -13.40 19.24
N ALA A 123 -4.65 -13.52 19.19
CA ALA A 123 -5.39 -14.64 19.78
C ALA A 123 -5.03 -15.99 19.12
N VAL A 124 -4.86 -16.01 17.80
CA VAL A 124 -4.54 -17.23 17.04
C VAL A 124 -3.02 -17.48 16.97
N SER A 125 -2.18 -16.53 17.36
CA SER A 125 -0.72 -16.60 17.23
C SER A 125 -0.06 -17.87 17.81
N PRO A 126 -0.52 -18.49 18.92
CA PRO A 126 0.10 -19.71 19.44
C PRO A 126 -0.05 -20.93 18.53
N VAL A 127 -1.13 -20.98 17.73
CA VAL A 127 -1.46 -22.12 16.86
C VAL A 127 -1.26 -21.80 15.39
N LEU A 128 -1.23 -20.51 15.00
CA LEU A 128 -1.14 -20.08 13.61
C LEU A 128 0.08 -20.66 12.88
N GLY A 129 1.22 -20.73 13.57
CA GLY A 129 2.46 -21.27 12.99
C GLY A 129 2.36 -22.74 12.57
N GLN A 130 1.55 -23.54 13.29
CA GLN A 130 1.42 -24.98 13.07
C GLN A 130 0.77 -25.33 11.73
N VAL A 131 0.04 -24.38 11.13
CA VAL A 131 -0.54 -24.52 9.78
C VAL A 131 0.55 -24.50 8.70
N PHE A 132 1.69 -23.86 8.96
CA PHE A 132 2.76 -23.65 7.98
C PHE A 132 3.94 -24.61 8.16
N THR A 133 4.23 -25.03 9.39
CA THR A 133 5.40 -25.85 9.70
C THR A 133 5.22 -26.65 10.99
N SER A 134 5.93 -27.77 11.07
CA SER A 134 6.06 -28.60 12.28
C SER A 134 7.41 -28.42 12.98
N ASP A 135 8.29 -27.56 12.49
CA ASP A 135 9.60 -27.28 13.10
C ASP A 135 9.46 -26.43 14.37
N GLU A 136 9.75 -27.03 15.53
CA GLU A 136 9.66 -26.37 16.84
C GLU A 136 10.55 -25.14 17.00
N ALA A 137 11.71 -25.09 16.35
CA ALA A 137 12.60 -23.93 16.41
C ALA A 137 11.98 -22.74 15.67
N VAL A 138 11.34 -23.00 14.52
CA VAL A 138 10.60 -21.97 13.76
C VAL A 138 9.37 -21.51 14.53
N LEU A 139 8.58 -22.44 15.09
CA LEU A 139 7.38 -22.10 15.86
C LEU A 139 7.69 -21.22 17.08
N ARG A 140 8.76 -21.53 17.83
CA ARG A 140 9.22 -20.71 18.97
C ARG A 140 9.66 -19.31 18.55
N ALA A 141 10.37 -19.20 17.43
CA ALA A 141 10.82 -17.90 16.91
C ALA A 141 9.66 -17.08 16.30
N LEU A 142 8.63 -17.74 15.77
CA LEU A 142 7.50 -17.12 15.09
C LEU A 142 6.51 -16.45 16.04
N LEU A 143 6.26 -17.04 17.22
CA LEU A 143 5.30 -16.49 18.19
C LEU A 143 5.52 -14.99 18.51
N PRO A 144 6.72 -14.55 18.94
CA PRO A 144 6.95 -13.12 19.22
C PRO A 144 6.83 -12.26 17.96
N VAL A 145 7.21 -12.78 16.78
CA VAL A 145 7.05 -12.10 15.49
C VAL A 145 5.58 -11.84 15.18
N LEU A 146 4.71 -12.81 15.41
CA LEU A 146 3.26 -12.67 15.20
C LEU A 146 2.62 -11.68 16.18
N LEU A 147 3.09 -11.60 17.42
CA LEU A 147 2.62 -10.61 18.39
C LEU A 147 3.04 -9.18 18.00
N VAL A 148 4.27 -9.00 17.54
CA VAL A 148 4.72 -7.72 16.97
C VAL A 148 3.92 -7.38 15.71
N MET A 149 3.66 -8.37 14.85
CA MET A 149 2.81 -8.19 13.67
C MET A 149 1.42 -7.70 14.07
N ALA A 150 0.78 -8.36 15.03
CA ALA A 150 -0.54 -8.00 15.57
C ALA A 150 -0.57 -6.55 16.04
N ALA A 151 0.46 -6.10 16.78
CA ALA A 151 0.59 -4.72 17.22
C ALA A 151 0.79 -3.71 16.07
N GLY A 152 1.39 -4.15 14.95
CA GLY A 152 1.62 -3.34 13.76
C GLY A 152 0.42 -3.24 12.80
N VAL A 153 -0.56 -4.16 12.86
CA VAL A 153 -1.70 -4.18 11.93
C VAL A 153 -2.56 -2.90 11.95
N PRO A 154 -2.86 -2.25 13.11
CA PRO A 154 -3.57 -0.97 13.12
C PRO A 154 -2.86 0.12 12.29
N LEU A 155 -1.53 0.18 12.41
CA LEU A 155 -0.70 1.11 11.66
C LEU A 155 -0.69 0.76 10.16
N ALA A 156 -0.64 -0.53 9.81
CA ALA A 156 -0.80 -0.99 8.44
C ALA A 156 -2.17 -0.59 7.87
N GLY A 157 -3.26 -0.76 8.62
CA GLY A 157 -4.60 -0.35 8.22
C GLY A 157 -4.69 1.14 7.89
N PHE A 158 -4.04 1.99 8.69
CA PHE A 158 -3.89 3.42 8.38
C PHE A 158 -3.17 3.66 7.05
N VAL A 159 -2.01 3.02 6.84
CA VAL A 159 -1.19 3.19 5.63
C VAL A 159 -1.92 2.72 4.38
N PHE A 160 -2.54 1.54 4.42
CA PHE A 160 -3.25 0.95 3.28
C PHE A 160 -4.44 1.79 2.86
N VAL A 161 -5.21 2.32 3.83
CA VAL A 161 -6.29 3.25 3.52
C VAL A 161 -5.75 4.52 2.85
N LEU A 162 -4.68 5.11 3.37
CA LEU A 162 -4.11 6.32 2.78
C LEU A 162 -3.51 6.10 1.39
N ASP A 163 -2.91 4.93 1.17
CA ASP A 163 -2.51 4.50 -0.18
C ASP A 163 -3.72 4.49 -1.12
N GLY A 164 -4.83 3.89 -0.69
CA GLY A 164 -6.07 3.89 -1.45
C GLY A 164 -6.58 5.31 -1.74
N VAL A 165 -6.63 6.17 -0.72
CA VAL A 165 -7.07 7.56 -0.85
C VAL A 165 -6.22 8.32 -1.87
N LEU A 166 -4.89 8.21 -1.79
CA LEU A 166 -3.97 8.91 -2.68
C LEU A 166 -3.98 8.36 -4.11
N ILE A 167 -4.16 7.04 -4.28
CA ILE A 167 -4.36 6.44 -5.60
C ILE A 167 -5.68 6.91 -6.21
N GLY A 168 -6.77 6.93 -5.44
CA GLY A 168 -8.07 7.45 -5.87
C GLY A 168 -8.02 8.93 -6.24
N ALA A 169 -7.12 9.69 -5.59
CA ALA A 169 -6.85 11.09 -5.93
C ALA A 169 -5.94 11.29 -7.14
N GLY A 170 -5.34 10.22 -7.68
CA GLY A 170 -4.38 10.29 -8.79
C GLY A 170 -3.00 10.79 -8.39
N ASP A 171 -2.66 10.81 -7.10
CA ASP A 171 -1.37 11.30 -6.57
C ASP A 171 -0.24 10.25 -6.67
N GLY A 172 -0.22 9.53 -7.80
CA GLY A 172 0.69 8.39 -8.03
C GLY A 172 2.17 8.77 -8.02
N ARG A 173 2.53 9.96 -8.52
CA ARG A 173 3.91 10.46 -8.48
C ARG A 173 4.40 10.65 -7.04
N TYR A 174 3.57 11.22 -6.17
CA TYR A 174 3.93 11.37 -4.76
C TYR A 174 4.08 10.01 -4.08
N LEU A 175 3.16 9.08 -4.33
CA LEU A 175 3.23 7.73 -3.79
C LEU A 175 4.50 6.99 -4.22
N ALA A 176 4.91 7.12 -5.47
CA ALA A 176 6.13 6.51 -5.97
C ALA A 176 7.38 7.11 -5.31
N LEU A 177 7.49 8.44 -5.28
CA LEU A 177 8.65 9.13 -4.70
C LEU A 177 8.75 8.93 -3.19
N SER A 178 7.63 9.01 -2.47
CA SER A 178 7.59 8.71 -1.03
C SER A 178 7.88 7.23 -0.76
N GLY A 179 7.44 6.31 -1.63
CA GLY A 179 7.81 4.89 -1.56
C GLY A 179 9.31 4.66 -1.66
N VAL A 180 9.98 5.31 -2.63
CA VAL A 180 11.44 5.26 -2.76
C VAL A 180 12.12 5.85 -1.54
N LEU A 181 11.70 7.04 -1.09
CA LEU A 181 12.29 7.70 0.07
C LEU A 181 12.17 6.86 1.35
N THR A 182 10.99 6.30 1.61
CA THR A 182 10.75 5.44 2.78
C THR A 182 11.50 4.12 2.69
N ALA A 183 11.64 3.53 1.50
CA ALA A 183 12.48 2.36 1.27
C ALA A 183 13.97 2.67 1.51
N SER A 184 14.47 3.79 1.01
CA SER A 184 15.85 4.22 1.26
C SER A 184 16.12 4.49 2.73
N ALA A 185 15.19 5.15 3.43
CA ALA A 185 15.29 5.39 4.87
C ALA A 185 15.15 4.10 5.72
N TYR A 186 14.51 3.07 5.17
CA TYR A 186 14.41 1.76 5.80
C TYR A 186 15.72 0.95 5.73
N LEU A 187 16.56 1.14 4.71
CA LEU A 187 17.80 0.36 4.56
C LEU A 187 18.78 0.47 5.75
N PRO A 188 19.07 1.66 6.30
CA PRO A 188 19.90 1.77 7.50
C PRO A 188 19.27 1.10 8.73
N LEU A 189 17.95 1.23 8.88
CA LEU A 189 17.21 0.59 9.98
C LEU A 189 17.28 -0.94 9.87
N LEU A 190 17.11 -1.46 8.65
CA LEU A 190 17.23 -2.88 8.35
C LEU A 190 18.66 -3.38 8.64
N TRP A 191 19.68 -2.65 8.18
CA TRP A 191 21.08 -2.98 8.47
C TRP A 191 21.36 -3.03 9.97
N TRP A 192 20.87 -2.04 10.73
CA TRP A 192 20.99 -2.03 12.19
C TRP A 192 20.31 -3.23 12.83
N SER A 193 19.06 -3.52 12.42
CA SER A 193 18.30 -4.65 12.97
C SER A 193 18.93 -6.02 12.66
N ALA A 194 19.65 -6.14 11.55
CA ALA A 194 20.36 -7.37 11.18
C ALA A 194 21.53 -7.68 12.12
N HIS A 195 22.17 -6.68 12.72
CA HIS A 195 23.23 -6.89 13.72
C HIS A 195 22.72 -7.48 15.03
N LEU A 196 21.43 -7.31 15.32
CA LEU A 196 20.80 -7.87 16.53
C LEU A 196 20.58 -9.39 16.42
N GLN A 197 20.86 -10.01 15.26
CA GLN A 197 20.74 -11.45 15.04
C GLN A 197 19.39 -12.03 15.53
N SER A 198 18.32 -11.25 15.36
CA SER A 198 16.96 -11.61 15.77
C SER A 198 15.96 -11.38 14.65
N VAL A 199 15.19 -12.42 14.31
CA VAL A 199 14.08 -12.32 13.35
C VAL A 199 13.02 -11.33 13.84
N MET A 200 12.79 -11.28 15.15
CA MET A 200 11.89 -10.30 15.75
C MET A 200 12.38 -8.87 15.51
N ALA A 201 13.69 -8.62 15.62
CA ALA A 201 14.25 -7.30 15.34
C ALA A 201 14.09 -6.90 13.86
N LEU A 202 14.34 -7.84 12.92
CA LEU A 202 14.06 -7.62 11.50
C LEU A 202 12.58 -7.30 11.26
N TRP A 203 11.69 -8.03 11.94
CA TRP A 203 10.25 -7.82 11.81
C TRP A 203 9.81 -6.48 12.40
N ILE A 204 10.34 -6.07 13.55
CA ILE A 204 10.10 -4.75 14.15
C ILE A 204 10.53 -3.65 13.17
N ALA A 205 11.71 -3.78 12.56
CA ALA A 205 12.19 -2.83 11.57
C ALA A 205 11.23 -2.72 10.39
N PHE A 206 10.67 -3.83 9.91
CA PHE A 206 9.68 -3.83 8.85
C PHE A 206 8.31 -3.26 9.29
N ALA A 207 7.69 -3.90 10.30
CA ALA A 207 6.31 -3.65 10.73
C ALA A 207 6.11 -2.30 11.42
N LEU A 208 7.10 -1.80 12.16
CA LEU A 208 7.02 -0.50 12.83
C LEU A 208 7.87 0.54 12.11
N GLY A 209 9.07 0.18 11.66
CA GLY A 209 9.97 1.11 10.97
C GLY A 209 9.49 1.48 9.57
N TYR A 210 9.48 0.54 8.63
CA TYR A 210 9.07 0.82 7.25
C TYR A 210 7.61 1.28 7.15
N ILE A 211 6.68 0.56 7.79
CA ILE A 211 5.26 0.96 7.80
C ILE A 211 5.07 2.30 8.54
N GLY A 212 5.80 2.58 9.62
CA GLY A 212 5.75 3.86 10.33
C GLY A 212 6.28 5.03 9.50
N LEU A 213 7.39 4.86 8.79
CA LEU A 213 7.90 5.84 7.83
C LEU A 213 6.87 6.15 6.74
N ARG A 214 6.17 5.13 6.26
CA ARG A 214 5.06 5.32 5.31
C ARG A 214 3.88 6.03 5.95
N ALA A 215 3.48 5.67 7.17
CA ALA A 215 2.41 6.34 7.89
C ALA A 215 2.69 7.84 8.04
N LEU A 216 3.94 8.19 8.36
CA LEU A 216 4.38 9.58 8.44
C LEU A 216 4.28 10.28 7.07
N ALA A 217 4.88 9.71 6.02
CA ALA A 217 4.88 10.31 4.70
C ALA A 217 3.45 10.54 4.17
N LEU A 218 2.62 9.49 4.17
CA LEU A 218 1.25 9.57 3.65
C LEU A 218 0.35 10.43 4.54
N GLY A 219 0.51 10.34 5.87
CA GLY A 219 -0.22 11.15 6.83
C GLY A 219 0.05 12.65 6.66
N LEU A 220 1.32 13.03 6.47
CA LEU A 220 1.70 14.42 6.19
C LEU A 220 1.14 14.92 4.85
N ARG A 221 1.09 14.05 3.82
CA ARG A 221 0.53 14.42 2.52
C ARG A 221 -0.97 14.74 2.62
N VAL A 222 -1.72 13.90 3.31
CA VAL A 222 -3.18 13.98 3.40
C VAL A 222 -3.65 15.17 4.27
N ARG A 223 -2.82 15.62 5.22
CA ARG A 223 -3.05 16.87 5.97
C ARG A 223 -3.04 18.11 5.07
N GLY A 224 -2.26 18.10 3.99
CA GLY A 224 -2.24 19.19 3.02
C GLY A 224 -3.46 19.21 2.09
N SER A 225 -3.55 20.22 1.23
CA SER A 225 -4.59 20.32 0.18
C SER A 225 -4.06 19.94 -1.21
N ARG A 226 -2.75 19.65 -1.33
CA ARG A 226 -2.08 19.41 -2.62
C ARG A 226 -2.61 18.17 -3.34
N TRP A 227 -2.99 17.13 -2.59
CA TRP A 227 -3.54 15.89 -3.13
C TRP A 227 -5.00 16.02 -3.60
N LEU A 228 -5.71 17.08 -3.22
CA LEU A 228 -7.07 17.36 -3.69
C LEU A 228 -7.11 18.08 -5.05
N ARG A 229 -5.97 18.58 -5.53
CA ARG A 229 -5.88 19.30 -6.80
C ARG A 229 -5.68 18.30 -7.94
N LYS A 230 -6.65 18.23 -8.86
CA LYS A 230 -6.46 17.52 -10.13
C LYS A 230 -5.31 18.18 -10.92
N PRO A 231 -4.41 17.41 -11.56
CA PRO A 231 -3.55 17.96 -12.59
C PRO A 231 -4.43 18.55 -13.68
N SER A 232 -4.30 19.84 -13.95
CA SER A 232 -4.99 20.49 -15.07
C SER A 232 -4.55 19.80 -16.37
N LEU A 233 -5.44 19.04 -17.00
CA LEU A 233 -5.21 18.57 -18.36
C LEU A 233 -5.02 19.81 -19.25
N PRO A 234 -4.04 19.81 -20.18
CA PRO A 234 -3.92 20.88 -21.14
C PRO A 234 -5.23 21.01 -21.90
N VAL A 235 -5.87 22.18 -21.79
CA VAL A 235 -7.07 22.53 -22.55
C VAL A 235 -6.66 22.50 -24.02
N HIS A 236 -7.13 21.49 -24.76
CA HIS A 236 -6.99 21.52 -26.21
C HIS A 236 -7.69 22.78 -26.72
N PRO A 237 -7.00 23.67 -27.46
CA PRO A 237 -7.66 24.83 -28.04
C PRO A 237 -8.82 24.34 -28.91
N ARG A 238 -10.01 24.91 -28.67
CA ARG A 238 -11.17 24.63 -29.52
C ARG A 238 -10.77 24.98 -30.95
N PRO A 239 -11.01 24.12 -31.95
CA PRO A 239 -10.84 24.53 -33.34
C PRO A 239 -11.79 25.70 -33.56
N HIS A 240 -11.21 26.87 -33.83
CA HIS A 240 -11.96 28.05 -34.25
C HIS A 240 -12.72 27.69 -35.53
N ALA A 241 -14.03 27.94 -35.51
CA ALA A 241 -14.88 27.94 -36.69
C ALA A 241 -14.62 29.19 -37.53
#